data_AF-A0A3D5ZDM5-F1
#
_entry.id   AF-A0A3D5ZDM5-F1
#
_cell.length_a   1.000
_cell.length_b   1.000
_cell.length_c   1.000
_cell.angle_alpha   90.00
_cell.angle_beta   90.00
_cell.angle_gamma   90.00
#
_symmetry.space_group_name_H-M   'P 1'
#
loop_
_entity.id
_entity.type
_entity.pdbx_description
1 polymer ?
#
loop_
_entity_poly.entity_id
_entity_poly.type
_entity_poly.pdbx_seq_one_letter_code
_entity_poly.pdbx_strand_id
1 'polypeptide(L)'
;LVTRSIRLIIAFISLRRGKMESCLTWINRVNPDKLFPKSRGYFYYLQGLTSVQGGGQGSLTKAEVMFKKSLSNGLRLDLDKATAKLQLAVIAISKRKKREATNLLSEVKKLDKRGMMTAQIKQVKEGLRRI
;
A
#
# COMPACT_ATOMS: atom_id res chain seq x y z
N LEU A 1 11.57 -12.03 -19.14
CA LEU A 1 10.30 -11.81 -18.39
C LEU A 1 10.41 -12.26 -16.93
N VAL A 2 10.95 -13.45 -16.65
CA VAL A 2 11.12 -14.01 -15.29
C VAL A 2 11.96 -13.13 -14.35
N THR A 3 13.05 -12.54 -14.84
CA THR A 3 13.98 -11.71 -14.04
C THR A 3 13.36 -10.40 -13.53
N ARG A 4 12.33 -9.86 -14.22
CA ARG A 4 11.67 -8.60 -13.82
C ARG A 4 10.78 -8.82 -12.59
N SER A 5 10.02 -9.91 -12.60
CA SER A 5 9.14 -10.31 -11.49
C SER A 5 9.94 -10.71 -10.25
N ILE A 6 11.11 -11.34 -10.42
CA ILE A 6 12.00 -11.71 -9.32
C ILE A 6 12.44 -10.51 -8.48
N ARG A 7 12.72 -9.35 -9.10
CA ARG A 7 13.11 -8.14 -8.36
C ARG A 7 12.00 -7.66 -7.42
N LEU A 8 10.75 -7.74 -7.85
CA LEU A 8 9.59 -7.40 -7.00
C LEU A 8 9.43 -8.39 -5.85
N ILE A 9 9.69 -9.68 -6.08
CA ILE A 9 9.65 -10.70 -5.03
C ILE A 9 10.74 -10.43 -3.99
N ILE A 10 11.98 -10.17 -4.42
CA ILE A 10 13.09 -9.84 -3.52
C ILE A 10 12.78 -8.57 -2.73
N ALA A 11 12.31 -7.51 -3.40
CA ALA A 11 11.89 -6.28 -2.74
C ALA A 11 10.81 -6.53 -1.68
N PHE A 12 9.79 -7.33 -1.99
CA PHE A 12 8.74 -7.69 -1.05
C PHE A 12 9.28 -8.47 0.15
N ILE A 13 10.19 -9.43 -0.06
CA ILE A 13 10.85 -10.17 1.03
C ILE A 13 11.70 -9.23 1.89
N SER A 14 12.47 -8.33 1.28
CA SER A 14 13.26 -7.32 1.98
C SER A 14 12.38 -6.43 2.84
N LEU A 15 11.24 -5.96 2.30
CA LEU A 15 10.28 -5.15 3.02
C LEU A 15 9.69 -5.90 4.23
N ARG A 16 9.27 -7.16 4.06
CA ARG A 16 8.73 -7.98 5.17
C ARG A 16 9.76 -8.26 6.25
N ARG A 17 11.06 -8.22 5.93
CA ARG A 17 12.16 -8.35 6.87
C ARG A 17 12.61 -7.02 7.47
N GLY A 18 11.93 -5.91 7.19
CA GLY A 18 12.32 -4.57 7.64
C GLY A 18 13.58 -4.01 6.97
N LYS A 19 14.10 -4.67 5.91
CA LYS A 19 15.30 -4.24 5.18
C LYS A 19 14.94 -3.21 4.11
N MET A 20 14.75 -1.98 4.54
CA MET A 20 14.19 -0.92 3.69
C MET A 20 15.14 -0.49 2.57
N GLU A 21 16.42 -0.31 2.87
CA GLU A 21 17.44 0.06 1.87
C GLU A 21 17.56 -1.01 0.76
N SER A 22 17.59 -2.29 1.14
CA SER A 22 17.59 -3.39 0.18
C SER A 22 16.33 -3.38 -0.69
N CYS A 23 15.16 -3.17 -0.08
CA CYS A 23 13.90 -3.07 -0.81
C CYS A 23 13.93 -1.95 -1.86
N LEU A 24 14.37 -0.74 -1.47
CA LEU A 24 14.51 0.39 -2.39
C LEU A 24 15.49 0.10 -3.52
N THR A 25 16.63 -0.53 -3.21
CA THR A 25 17.63 -0.95 -4.22
C THR A 25 17.01 -1.83 -5.30
N TRP A 26 16.19 -2.80 -4.89
CA TRP A 26 15.55 -3.73 -5.84
C TRP A 26 14.40 -3.08 -6.61
N ILE A 27 13.60 -2.23 -5.96
CA ILE A 27 12.50 -1.50 -6.61
C ILE A 27 13.04 -0.54 -7.66
N ASN A 28 14.11 0.20 -7.36
CA ASN A 28 14.70 1.18 -8.28
C ASN A 28 15.25 0.53 -9.56
N ARG A 29 15.54 -0.78 -9.54
CA ARG A 29 15.98 -1.57 -10.69
C ARG A 29 14.82 -2.12 -11.55
N VAL A 30 13.57 -1.81 -11.20
CA VAL A 30 12.38 -2.25 -11.92
C VAL A 30 11.87 -1.12 -12.80
N ASN A 31 11.76 -1.41 -14.11
CA ASN A 31 11.07 -0.52 -15.04
C ASN A 31 9.58 -0.91 -15.08
N PRO A 32 8.65 -0.02 -14.63
CA PRO A 32 7.23 -0.33 -14.54
C PRO A 32 6.52 -0.48 -15.89
N ASP A 33 6.98 0.19 -16.95
CA ASP A 33 6.35 0.15 -18.28
C ASP A 33 6.48 -1.24 -18.90
N LYS A 34 7.55 -1.95 -18.54
CA LYS A 34 7.88 -3.30 -18.99
C LYS A 34 7.24 -4.42 -18.15
N LEU A 35 6.38 -4.08 -17.20
CA LEU A 35 5.64 -5.03 -16.35
C LEU A 35 4.22 -5.30 -16.87
N PHE A 36 3.72 -6.52 -16.65
CA PHE A 36 2.29 -6.81 -16.76
C PHE A 36 1.48 -5.99 -15.76
N PRO A 37 0.21 -5.63 -16.06
CA PRO A 37 -0.61 -4.76 -15.22
C PRO A 37 -0.61 -5.13 -13.73
N LYS A 38 -0.83 -6.42 -13.40
CA LYS A 38 -0.82 -6.90 -12.00
C LYS A 38 0.53 -6.70 -11.32
N SER A 39 1.64 -7.00 -12.01
CA SER A 39 2.99 -6.79 -11.47
C SER A 39 3.30 -5.30 -11.30
N ARG A 40 2.77 -4.44 -12.19
CA ARG A 40 2.85 -2.99 -12.06
C ARG A 40 2.06 -2.49 -10.86
N GLY A 41 0.90 -3.08 -10.59
CA GLY A 41 0.12 -2.87 -9.37
C GLY A 41 0.93 -3.15 -8.10
N TYR A 42 1.66 -4.28 -8.07
CA TYR A 42 2.56 -4.63 -6.96
C TYR A 42 3.78 -3.71 -6.82
N PHE A 43 4.34 -3.25 -7.95
CA PHE A 43 5.42 -2.26 -7.91
C PHE A 43 4.98 -0.96 -7.23
N TYR A 44 3.82 -0.41 -7.62
CA TYR A 44 3.29 0.79 -6.97
C TYR A 44 2.86 0.54 -5.52
N TYR A 45 2.34 -0.65 -5.21
CA TYR A 45 2.04 -1.04 -3.83
C TYR A 45 3.28 -0.98 -2.94
N LEU A 46 4.37 -1.60 -3.38
CA LEU A 46 5.65 -1.58 -2.69
C LEU A 46 6.17 -0.15 -2.52
N GLN A 47 6.17 0.65 -3.59
CA GLN A 47 6.56 2.07 -3.49
C GLN A 47 5.71 2.85 -2.48
N GLY A 48 4.39 2.61 -2.44
CA GLY A 48 3.51 3.21 -1.44
C GLY A 48 3.92 2.86 -0.02
N LEU A 49 4.16 1.57 0.26
CA LEU A 49 4.62 1.10 1.57
C LEU A 49 5.97 1.70 1.96
N THR A 50 6.92 1.77 1.02
CA THR A 50 8.23 2.40 1.26
C THR A 50 8.11 3.88 1.59
N SER A 51 7.16 4.58 0.94
CA SER A 51 6.95 6.01 1.13
C SER A 51 6.32 6.29 2.50
N VAL A 52 5.39 5.47 2.97
CA VAL A 52 4.80 5.64 4.32
C VAL A 52 5.87 5.56 5.41
N GLN A 53 6.88 4.69 5.26
CA GLN A 53 7.94 4.52 6.26
C GLN A 53 8.96 5.67 6.30
N GLY A 54 9.13 6.42 5.21
CA GLY A 54 10.13 7.50 5.13
C GLY A 54 9.86 8.74 6.00
N GLY A 55 8.66 8.86 6.57
CA GLY A 55 8.27 9.98 7.43
C GLY A 55 8.03 11.30 6.67
N GLY A 56 7.13 12.15 7.20
CA GLY A 56 6.85 13.49 6.68
C GLY A 56 5.69 13.60 5.67
N GLN A 57 5.12 14.81 5.56
CA GLN A 57 3.91 15.06 4.75
C GLN A 57 4.12 14.86 3.24
N GLY A 58 5.30 15.24 2.71
CA GLY A 58 5.64 15.01 1.30
C GLY A 58 5.68 13.52 0.96
N SER A 59 6.01 12.67 1.92
CA SER A 59 6.03 11.22 1.76
C SER A 59 4.63 10.61 1.74
N LEU A 60 3.70 11.14 2.53
CA LEU A 60 2.30 10.69 2.56
C LEU A 60 1.56 11.00 1.25
N THR A 61 1.81 12.17 0.65
CA THR A 61 1.22 12.52 -0.65
C THR A 61 1.76 11.63 -1.77
N LYS A 62 3.07 11.31 -1.77
CA LYS A 62 3.63 10.33 -2.70
C LYS A 62 3.02 8.94 -2.48
N ALA A 63 2.91 8.51 -1.22
CA ALA A 63 2.31 7.22 -0.87
C ALA A 63 0.86 7.10 -1.39
N GLU A 64 0.05 8.15 -1.23
CA GLU A 64 -1.33 8.21 -1.71
C GLU A 64 -1.42 7.96 -3.22
N VAL A 65 -0.59 8.65 -4.00
CA VAL A 65 -0.53 8.49 -5.47
C VAL A 65 -0.16 7.06 -5.82
N MET A 66 0.82 6.47 -5.13
CA MET A 66 1.27 5.10 -5.41
C MET A 66 0.21 4.06 -5.05
N PHE A 67 -0.49 4.18 -3.92
CA PHE A 67 -1.58 3.27 -3.58
C PHE A 67 -2.76 3.37 -4.56
N LYS A 68 -3.12 4.59 -5.00
CA LYS A 68 -4.14 4.78 -6.05
C LYS A 68 -3.74 4.13 -7.37
N LYS A 69 -2.50 4.34 -7.82
CA LYS A 69 -1.95 3.67 -9.01
C LYS A 69 -1.94 2.15 -8.86
N SER A 70 -1.60 1.64 -7.68
CA SER A 70 -1.60 0.21 -7.38
C SER A 70 -2.99 -0.41 -7.56
N LEU A 71 -4.01 0.19 -6.94
CA LEU A 71 -5.39 -0.27 -7.04
C LEU A 71 -5.93 -0.19 -8.47
N SER A 72 -5.59 0.87 -9.21
CA SER A 72 -5.98 1.04 -10.61
C SER A 72 -5.36 -0.01 -11.55
N ASN A 73 -4.09 -0.37 -11.34
CA ASN A 73 -3.42 -1.42 -12.12
C ASN A 73 -3.84 -2.85 -11.69
N GLY A 74 -4.47 -2.96 -10.52
CA GLY A 74 -4.97 -4.21 -9.96
C GLY A 74 -3.94 -4.98 -9.14
N LEU A 75 -4.40 -5.48 -8.00
CA LEU A 75 -3.67 -6.43 -7.14
C LEU A 75 -4.34 -7.79 -7.20
N ARG A 76 -3.56 -8.87 -7.10
CA ARG A 76 -4.10 -10.24 -7.22
C ARG A 76 -4.84 -10.66 -5.94
N LEU A 77 -4.29 -10.32 -4.78
CA LEU A 77 -4.85 -10.73 -3.49
C LEU A 77 -5.78 -9.65 -2.93
N ASP A 78 -6.95 -10.07 -2.44
CA ASP A 78 -7.89 -9.15 -1.78
C ASP A 78 -7.31 -8.56 -0.50
N LEU A 79 -6.44 -9.31 0.20
CA LEU A 79 -5.69 -8.81 1.35
C LEU A 79 -4.77 -7.64 1.00
N ASP A 80 -4.10 -7.67 -0.15
CA ASP A 80 -3.23 -6.58 -0.59
C ASP A 80 -4.06 -5.35 -0.98
N LYS A 81 -5.20 -5.56 -1.64
CA LYS A 81 -6.18 -4.49 -1.92
C LYS A 81 -6.69 -3.85 -0.64
N ALA A 82 -7.06 -4.68 0.34
CA ALA A 82 -7.53 -4.23 1.65
C ALA A 82 -6.43 -3.44 2.38
N THR A 83 -5.19 -3.91 2.34
CA THR A 83 -4.04 -3.21 2.93
C THR A 83 -3.79 -1.86 2.25
N ALA A 84 -3.80 -1.79 0.92
CA ALA A 84 -3.66 -0.52 0.20
C ALA A 84 -4.74 0.49 0.56
N LYS A 85 -6.01 0.04 0.67
CA LYS A 85 -7.14 0.91 1.07
C LYS A 85 -7.07 1.33 2.53
N LEU A 86 -6.61 0.45 3.43
CA LEU A 86 -6.38 0.79 4.82
C LEU A 86 -5.31 1.89 4.95
N GLN A 87 -4.20 1.78 4.21
CA GLN A 87 -3.16 2.82 4.20
C GLN A 87 -3.68 4.14 3.65
N LEU A 88 -4.51 4.11 2.59
CA LEU A 88 -5.20 5.31 2.11
C LEU A 88 -6.12 5.92 3.18
N ALA A 89 -6.80 5.10 4.00
CA ALA A 89 -7.63 5.60 5.08
C ALA A 89 -6.79 6.30 6.17
N VAL A 90 -5.62 5.75 6.52
CA VAL A 90 -4.66 6.38 7.44
C VAL A 90 -4.17 7.72 6.88
N ILE A 91 -3.83 7.79 5.60
CA ILE A 91 -3.41 9.03 4.95
C ILE A 91 -4.55 10.05 4.93
N ALA A 92 -5.78 9.63 4.64
CA ALA A 92 -6.96 10.50 4.66
C ALA A 92 -7.22 11.08 6.06
N ILE A 93 -7.04 10.29 7.12
CA ILE A 93 -7.07 10.74 8.52
C ILE A 93 -6.01 11.83 8.75
N SER A 94 -4.74 11.61 8.36
CA SER A 94 -3.70 12.66 8.53
C SER A 94 -4.02 13.97 7.80
N LYS A 95 -4.83 13.91 6.74
CA LYS A 95 -5.31 15.05 5.96
C LYS A 95 -6.66 15.60 6.45
N ARG A 96 -7.15 15.15 7.62
CA ARG A 96 -8.46 15.47 8.19
C ARG A 96 -9.66 15.18 7.27
N LYS A 97 -9.55 14.20 6.36
CA LYS A 97 -10.61 13.80 5.42
C LYS A 97 -11.45 12.64 5.97
N LYS A 98 -12.29 12.92 6.97
CA LYS A 98 -13.08 11.92 7.71
C LYS A 98 -14.01 11.07 6.83
N ARG A 99 -14.70 11.69 5.86
CA ARG A 99 -15.63 10.99 4.96
C ARG A 99 -14.90 10.00 4.04
N GLU A 100 -13.79 10.41 3.44
CA GLU A 100 -12.96 9.57 2.57
C GLU A 100 -12.42 8.36 3.34
N ALA A 101 -11.85 8.59 4.53
CA ALA A 101 -11.34 7.52 5.38
C ALA A 101 -12.44 6.52 5.82
N THR A 102 -13.65 7.00 6.11
CA THR A 102 -14.79 6.14 6.48
C THR A 102 -15.22 5.23 5.32
N ASN A 103 -15.28 5.78 4.10
CA ASN A 103 -15.60 5.01 2.89
C ASN A 103 -14.55 3.92 2.64
N LEU A 104 -13.26 4.29 2.73
CA LEU A 104 -12.16 3.35 2.55
C LEU A 104 -12.21 2.21 3.58
N LEU A 105 -12.49 2.50 4.85
CA LEU A 105 -12.64 1.46 5.88
C LEU A 105 -13.81 0.50 5.62
N SER A 106 -14.91 0.99 5.02
CA SER A 106 -16.02 0.12 4.60
C SER A 106 -15.55 -0.87 3.53
N GLU A 107 -14.79 -0.41 2.55
CA GLU A 107 -14.23 -1.27 1.51
C GLU A 107 -13.21 -2.28 2.05
N VAL A 108 -12.38 -1.88 3.01
CA VAL A 108 -11.44 -2.79 3.69
C VAL A 108 -12.18 -3.97 4.32
N LYS A 109 -13.26 -3.70 5.07
CA LYS A 109 -14.07 -4.77 5.69
C LYS A 109 -14.69 -5.73 4.67
N LYS A 110 -15.11 -5.23 3.51
CA LYS A 110 -15.66 -6.08 2.43
C LYS A 110 -14.62 -7.02 1.84
N LEU A 111 -13.36 -6.59 1.81
CA LEU A 111 -12.24 -7.37 1.27
C LEU A 111 -11.62 -8.31 2.33
N ASP A 112 -11.65 -7.94 3.60
CA ASP A 112 -11.13 -8.75 4.71
C ASP A 112 -12.10 -9.86 5.15
N LYS A 113 -12.35 -10.81 4.25
CA LYS A 113 -13.29 -11.93 4.49
C LYS A 113 -12.89 -12.86 5.64
N ARG A 114 -11.61 -12.85 6.03
CA ARG A 114 -11.05 -13.75 7.06
C ARG A 114 -10.77 -13.04 8.38
N GLY A 115 -11.11 -11.75 8.51
CA GLY A 115 -10.87 -10.96 9.72
C GLY A 115 -9.39 -10.78 10.06
N MET A 116 -8.48 -10.95 9.09
CA MET A 116 -7.03 -10.88 9.31
C MET A 116 -6.56 -9.44 9.58
N MET A 117 -7.39 -8.45 9.29
CA MET A 117 -7.08 -7.03 9.47
C MET A 117 -7.85 -6.36 10.62
N THR A 118 -8.52 -7.15 11.47
CA THR A 118 -9.40 -6.64 12.53
C THR A 118 -8.68 -5.66 13.47
N ALA A 119 -7.46 -5.99 13.87
CA ALA A 119 -6.64 -5.14 14.73
C ALA A 119 -6.31 -3.80 14.06
N GLN A 120 -5.84 -3.81 12.80
CA GLN A 120 -5.51 -2.56 12.12
C GLN A 120 -6.77 -1.72 11.84
N ILE A 121 -7.90 -2.34 11.45
CA ILE A 121 -9.16 -1.62 11.25
C ILE A 121 -9.58 -0.90 12.54
N LYS A 122 -9.41 -1.53 13.70
CA LYS A 122 -9.71 -0.90 15.01
C LYS A 122 -8.84 0.34 15.23
N GLN A 123 -7.53 0.25 14.99
CA GLN A 123 -6.61 1.39 15.14
C GLN A 123 -6.99 2.57 14.23
N VAL A 124 -7.33 2.30 12.97
CA VAL A 124 -7.74 3.37 12.04
C VAL A 124 -9.08 4.00 12.45
N LYS A 125 -10.04 3.20 12.96
CA LYS A 125 -11.29 3.74 13.53
C LYS A 125 -11.05 4.63 14.75
N GLU A 126 -10.11 4.28 15.61
CA GLU A 126 -9.74 5.12 16.75
C GLU A 126 -9.15 6.46 16.28
N GLY A 127 -8.30 6.43 15.25
CA GLY A 127 -7.82 7.64 14.59
C GLY A 127 -8.94 8.55 14.06
N LEU A 128 -10.01 7.96 13.49
CA LEU A 128 -11.17 8.73 13.02
C LEU A 128 -11.97 9.41 14.13
N ARG A 129 -11.96 8.86 15.35
CA ARG A 129 -12.67 9.45 16.49
C ARG A 129 -11.95 10.69 17.03
N ARG A 130 -10.64 10.79 16.79
CA ARG A 130 -9.79 11.90 17.26
C ARG A 130 -9.78 13.11 16.31
N ILE A 131 -10.55 13.06 15.21
CA ILE A 131 -10.67 14.11 14.20
C ILE A 131 -12.09 14.66 14.15
#